data_AF-A0A2J8WC29-F1
#
_entry.id   AF-A0A2J8WC29-F1
#
_cell.length_a   1.000
_cell.length_b   1.000
_cell.length_c   1.000
_cell.angle_alpha   90.00
_cell.angle_beta   90.00
_cell.angle_gamma   90.00
#
_symmetry.space_group_name_H-M   'P 1'
#
loop_
_entity.id
_entity.type
_entity.pdbx_description
1 polymer ?
#
loop_
_entity_poly.entity_id
_entity_poly.type
_entity_poly.pdbx_seq_one_letter_code
_entity_poly.pdbx_strand_id
1 'polypeptide(L)'
;MFGFHKPKMYRSIEGCCICRAKSSSSRFTDSKRYEKDFQSCFGLHETRSGDICNACVLLVKRWKKLPAGSKKNWNHVVDARAGPSLKTTLKPKKVKTLSGNRIKSNQISKLQKEFKRHNSDAHSTTSSASPAQS
;
A
#
# COMPACT_ATOMS: atom_id res chain seq x y z
N MET A 1 9.39 -34.05 13.46
CA MET A 1 9.16 -32.61 13.71
C MET A 1 9.41 -31.86 12.41
N PHE A 2 8.38 -31.54 11.62
CA PHE A 2 8.57 -30.73 10.42
C PHE A 2 8.86 -29.30 10.87
N GLY A 3 10.13 -28.89 10.80
CA GLY A 3 10.51 -27.52 11.10
C GLY A 3 9.70 -26.57 10.22
N PHE A 4 9.02 -25.60 10.83
CA PHE A 4 8.30 -24.57 10.11
C PHE A 4 9.29 -23.71 9.32
N HIS A 5 9.58 -24.11 8.09
CA HIS A 5 10.40 -23.33 7.19
C HIS A 5 9.61 -22.10 6.75
N LYS A 6 9.90 -20.93 7.34
CA LYS A 6 9.37 -19.64 6.87
C LYS A 6 9.86 -19.40 5.44
N PRO A 7 8.97 -19.37 4.43
CA PRO A 7 9.40 -19.12 3.06
C PRO A 7 10.10 -17.76 2.95
N LYS A 8 11.21 -17.72 2.21
CA LYS A 8 11.92 -16.47 1.95
C LYS A 8 11.01 -15.52 1.15
N MET A 9 10.91 -14.28 1.62
CA MET A 9 10.18 -13.23 0.92
C MET A 9 11.15 -12.34 0.16
N TYR A 10 10.91 -12.17 -1.13
CA TYR A 10 11.66 -11.25 -1.97
C TYR A 10 10.94 -9.91 -2.05
N ARG A 11 11.70 -8.82 -2.11
CA ARG A 11 11.18 -7.45 -2.15
C ARG A 11 11.65 -6.72 -3.40
N SER A 12 10.78 -5.86 -3.92
CA SER A 12 11.11 -4.86 -4.93
C SER A 12 10.92 -3.48 -4.31
N ILE A 13 11.80 -2.54 -4.65
CA ILE A 13 11.77 -1.17 -4.13
C ILE A 13 10.50 -0.45 -4.62
N GLU A 14 10.31 -0.47 -5.95
CA GLU A 14 9.16 0.13 -6.63
C GLU A 14 7.91 -0.76 -6.53
N GLY A 15 8.10 -2.08 -6.43
CA GLY A 15 7.04 -3.07 -6.48
C GLY A 15 6.66 -3.48 -7.90
N CYS A 16 5.75 -4.45 -7.99
CA CYS A 16 5.29 -4.96 -9.28
C CYS A 16 4.69 -3.83 -10.14
N CYS A 17 5.17 -3.63 -11.37
CA CYS A 17 4.68 -2.60 -12.29
C CYS A 17 3.18 -2.73 -12.61
N ILE A 18 2.60 -3.94 -12.44
CA ILE A 18 1.18 -4.21 -12.67
C ILE A 18 0.36 -4.04 -11.38
N CYS A 19 0.59 -4.90 -10.39
CA CYS A 19 -0.27 -4.98 -9.21
C CYS A 19 0.21 -4.17 -8.00
N ARG A 20 1.40 -3.55 -8.09
CA ARG A 20 2.07 -2.77 -7.01
C ARG A 20 2.48 -3.56 -5.76
N ALA A 21 2.44 -4.89 -5.82
CA ALA A 21 2.95 -5.73 -4.73
C ALA A 21 4.46 -5.48 -4.54
N LYS A 22 4.88 -5.10 -3.33
CA LYS A 22 6.30 -4.93 -2.97
C LYS A 22 6.98 -6.20 -2.47
N SER A 23 6.23 -7.29 -2.34
CA SER A 23 6.73 -8.58 -1.88
C SER A 23 6.18 -9.73 -2.70
N SER A 24 7.00 -10.76 -2.91
CA SER A 24 6.66 -11.98 -3.63
C SER A 24 7.35 -13.19 -3.00
N SER A 25 6.74 -14.37 -3.10
CA SER A 25 7.32 -15.64 -2.63
C SER A 25 8.47 -16.13 -3.52
N SER A 26 8.61 -15.58 -4.71
CA SER A 26 9.76 -15.74 -5.60
C SER A 26 10.33 -14.39 -6.01
N ARG A 27 11.54 -14.39 -6.57
CA ARG A 27 12.19 -13.17 -7.07
C ARG A 27 11.30 -12.45 -8.09
N PHE A 28 11.34 -11.12 -8.03
CA PHE A 28 10.86 -10.28 -9.12
C PHE A 28 11.79 -10.45 -10.32
N THR A 29 11.25 -10.21 -11.51
CA THR A 29 11.99 -10.25 -12.77
C THR A 29 11.73 -8.97 -13.55
N ASP A 30 12.61 -8.64 -14.50
CA ASP A 30 12.39 -7.55 -15.44
C ASP A 30 11.18 -7.85 -16.38
N SER A 31 10.37 -6.82 -16.65
CA SER A 31 9.14 -6.92 -17.43
C SER A 31 9.32 -7.05 -18.94
N LYS A 32 10.49 -6.74 -19.52
CA LYS A 32 10.68 -6.52 -20.98
C LYS A 32 10.06 -7.59 -21.87
N ARG A 33 10.14 -8.86 -21.46
CA ARG A 33 9.60 -9.99 -22.24
C ARG A 33 8.07 -10.04 -22.31
N TYR A 34 7.38 -9.31 -21.45
CA TYR A 34 5.93 -9.33 -21.26
C TYR A 34 5.24 -8.00 -21.59
N GLU A 35 5.99 -6.92 -21.75
CA GLU A 35 5.45 -5.55 -21.91
C GLU A 35 4.46 -5.42 -23.07
N LYS A 36 4.76 -6.07 -24.20
CA LYS A 36 3.88 -6.09 -25.37
C LYS A 36 2.49 -6.68 -25.11
N ASP A 37 2.37 -7.54 -24.09
CA ASP A 37 1.12 -8.22 -23.76
C ASP A 37 0.33 -7.47 -22.67
N PHE A 38 0.91 -6.45 -22.02
CA PHE A 38 0.31 -5.80 -20.85
C PHE A 38 -1.01 -5.10 -21.16
N GLN A 39 -1.08 -4.36 -22.27
CA GLN A 39 -2.28 -3.63 -22.67
C GLN A 39 -3.48 -4.58 -22.82
N SER A 40 -3.33 -5.65 -23.61
CA SER A 40 -4.42 -6.61 -23.84
C SER A 40 -4.70 -7.51 -22.64
N CYS A 41 -3.67 -7.97 -21.92
CA CYS A 41 -3.83 -8.88 -20.78
C CYS A 41 -4.48 -8.18 -19.59
N PHE A 42 -4.09 -6.95 -19.28
CA PHE A 42 -4.53 -6.21 -18.10
C PHE A 42 -5.50 -5.06 -18.43
N GLY A 43 -5.83 -4.82 -19.70
CA GLY A 43 -6.70 -3.69 -20.08
C GLY A 43 -6.07 -2.33 -19.79
N LEU A 44 -4.74 -2.22 -19.91
CA LEU A 44 -4.00 -0.99 -19.66
C LEU A 44 -4.00 -0.10 -20.91
N HIS A 45 -4.21 1.20 -20.71
CA HIS A 45 -4.03 2.22 -21.74
C HIS A 45 -2.59 2.75 -21.82
N GLU A 46 -1.83 2.61 -20.73
CA GLU A 46 -0.46 3.11 -20.61
C GLU A 46 0.55 1.97 -20.76
N THR A 47 1.74 2.30 -21.24
CA THR A 47 2.89 1.40 -21.18
C THR A 47 3.42 1.37 -19.75
N ARG A 48 3.75 0.18 -19.25
CA ARG A 48 4.38 -0.01 -17.94
C ARG A 48 5.59 -0.90 -18.08
N SER A 49 6.64 -0.58 -17.34
CA SER A 49 7.90 -1.33 -17.29
C SER A 49 8.44 -1.37 -15.86
N GLY A 50 9.40 -2.25 -15.60
CA GLY A 50 10.07 -2.41 -14.31
C GLY A 50 9.99 -3.83 -13.77
N ASP A 51 9.97 -3.96 -12.45
CA ASP A 51 9.87 -5.26 -11.79
C ASP A 51 8.46 -5.85 -11.95
N ILE A 52 8.37 -7.12 -12.33
CA ILE A 52 7.12 -7.88 -12.35
C ILE A 52 7.16 -9.03 -11.35
N CYS A 53 6.10 -9.19 -10.57
CA CYS A 53 5.96 -10.31 -9.64
C CYS A 53 5.54 -11.60 -10.39
N ASN A 54 5.86 -12.75 -9.81
CA ASN A 54 5.55 -14.04 -10.44
C ASN A 54 4.05 -14.26 -10.69
N ALA A 55 3.19 -13.79 -9.78
CA ALA A 55 1.73 -13.89 -9.99
C ALA A 55 1.29 -13.17 -11.28
N CYS A 56 1.81 -11.97 -11.56
CA CYS A 56 1.47 -11.23 -12.78
C CYS A 56 2.08 -11.89 -14.03
N VAL A 57 3.30 -12.45 -13.94
CA VAL A 57 3.88 -13.26 -15.02
C VAL A 57 2.98 -14.46 -15.37
N LEU A 58 2.47 -15.16 -14.37
CA LEU A 58 1.58 -16.31 -14.58
C LEU A 58 0.26 -15.90 -15.23
N LEU A 59 -0.26 -14.71 -14.94
CA LEU A 59 -1.44 -14.18 -15.62
C LEU A 59 -1.18 -13.92 -17.10
N VAL A 60 -0.05 -13.29 -17.46
CA VAL A 60 0.33 -13.09 -18.87
C VAL A 60 0.46 -14.44 -19.60
N LYS A 61 1.14 -15.41 -18.98
CA LYS A 61 1.28 -16.76 -19.54
C LYS A 61 -0.07 -17.47 -19.71
N ARG A 62 -1.01 -17.29 -18.78
CA ARG A 62 -2.37 -17.83 -18.86
C ARG A 62 -3.18 -17.15 -19.94
N TRP A 63 -3.10 -15.81 -20.05
CA TRP A 63 -3.78 -15.02 -21.07
C TRP A 63 -3.36 -15.43 -22.48
N LYS A 64 -2.05 -15.65 -22.71
CA LYS A 64 -1.53 -16.15 -24.00
C LYS A 64 -2.08 -17.51 -24.44
N LYS A 65 -2.57 -18.32 -23.50
CA LYS A 65 -3.16 -19.64 -23.78
C LYS A 65 -4.68 -19.59 -23.97
N LEU A 66 -5.29 -18.40 -23.91
CA LEU A 66 -6.72 -18.27 -24.17
C LEU A 66 -7.03 -18.52 -25.65
N PRO A 67 -8.25 -18.99 -25.97
CA PRO A 67 -8.71 -19.07 -27.35
C PRO A 67 -8.61 -17.71 -28.06
N ALA A 68 -8.27 -17.75 -29.36
CA ALA A 68 -8.23 -16.56 -30.19
C ALA A 68 -9.60 -15.85 -30.18
N GLY A 69 -9.58 -14.52 -30.11
CA GLY A 69 -10.79 -13.69 -30.01
C GLY A 69 -11.34 -13.53 -28.59
N SER A 70 -10.71 -14.10 -27.56
CA SER A 70 -11.11 -13.85 -26.17
C SER A 70 -10.95 -12.38 -25.79
N LYS A 71 -12.03 -11.77 -25.28
CA LYS A 71 -12.04 -10.40 -24.74
C LYS A 71 -11.68 -10.34 -23.24
N LYS A 72 -11.28 -11.46 -22.65
CA LYS A 72 -10.98 -11.55 -21.21
C LYS A 72 -9.69 -10.78 -20.90
N ASN A 73 -9.78 -9.88 -19.94
CA ASN A 73 -8.63 -9.17 -19.36
C ASN A 73 -8.64 -9.29 -17.83
N TRP A 74 -7.52 -8.93 -17.22
CA TRP A 74 -7.24 -8.98 -15.79
C TRP A 74 -7.12 -7.58 -15.17
N ASN A 75 -7.91 -6.61 -15.65
CA ASN A 75 -7.83 -5.22 -15.20
C ASN A 75 -8.01 -5.05 -13.67
N HIS A 76 -8.82 -5.90 -13.03
CA HIS A 76 -8.98 -5.90 -11.57
C HIS A 76 -7.68 -6.13 -10.77
N VAL A 77 -6.62 -6.62 -11.41
CA VAL A 77 -5.30 -6.85 -10.79
C VAL A 77 -4.46 -5.58 -10.76
N VAL A 78 -4.69 -4.66 -11.71
CA VAL A 78 -3.92 -3.43 -11.86
C VAL A 78 -4.06 -2.59 -10.59
N ASP A 79 -2.93 -2.21 -10.02
CA ASP A 79 -2.83 -1.38 -8.82
C ASP A 79 -3.59 -1.91 -7.58
N ALA A 80 -4.00 -3.19 -7.58
CA ALA A 80 -4.74 -3.80 -6.48
C ALA A 80 -3.99 -3.81 -5.13
N ARG A 81 -2.67 -3.62 -5.14
CA ARG A 81 -1.82 -3.48 -3.94
C ARG A 81 -1.24 -2.08 -3.74
N ALA A 82 -1.69 -1.08 -4.50
CA ALA A 82 -1.25 0.31 -4.32
C ALA A 82 -1.67 0.90 -2.95
N GLY A 83 -2.49 0.18 -2.18
CA GLY A 83 -3.11 0.67 -0.96
C GLY A 83 -4.17 1.72 -1.28
N PRO A 84 -5.01 2.10 -0.30
CA PRO A 84 -5.79 3.32 -0.40
C PRO A 84 -4.79 4.46 -0.58
N SER A 85 -4.66 4.96 -1.81
CA SER A 85 -3.95 6.21 -2.07
C SER A 85 -4.56 7.23 -1.11
N LEU A 86 -3.76 7.79 -0.20
CA LEU A 86 -4.12 8.96 0.58
C LEU A 86 -4.30 10.13 -0.39
N LYS A 87 -5.34 10.07 -1.23
CA LYS A 87 -5.84 11.25 -1.89
C LYS A 87 -6.47 12.07 -0.79
N THR A 88 -5.66 12.98 -0.24
CA THR A 88 -6.09 14.19 0.48
C THR A 88 -7.19 14.85 -0.33
N THR A 89 -8.41 14.37 -0.18
CA THR A 89 -9.60 15.14 -0.48
C THR A 89 -10.01 15.65 0.89
N LEU A 90 -9.41 16.76 1.29
CA LEU A 90 -10.03 17.65 2.26
C LEU A 90 -11.42 17.93 1.70
N LYS A 91 -12.43 17.20 2.19
CA LYS A 91 -13.81 17.59 1.97
C LYS A 91 -13.95 18.98 2.58
N PRO A 92 -14.29 20.04 1.82
CA PRO A 92 -14.62 21.30 2.45
C PRO A 92 -15.79 21.06 3.41
N LYS A 93 -15.57 21.46 4.66
CA LYS A 93 -16.50 21.43 5.78
C LYS A 93 -17.77 22.18 5.37
N LYS A 94 -18.80 21.46 4.94
CA LYS A 94 -20.13 22.04 4.72
C LYS A 94 -20.74 22.29 6.10
N VAL A 95 -20.55 23.50 6.60
CA VAL A 95 -21.35 24.01 7.71
C VAL A 95 -22.81 24.03 7.27
N LYS A 96 -23.61 23.14 7.85
CA LYS A 96 -25.06 23.32 7.96
C LYS A 96 -25.46 22.97 9.39
N THR A 97 -25.96 24.00 10.04
CA THR A 97 -26.54 24.03 11.36
C THR A 97 -27.79 23.15 11.44
N LEU A 98 -27.92 22.51 12.60
CA LEU A 98 -29.14 22.11 13.33
C LEU A 98 -29.91 20.82 12.95
N SER A 99 -30.05 20.03 14.02
CA SER A 99 -31.13 19.10 14.41
C SER A 99 -31.07 17.63 13.97
N GLY A 100 -30.95 16.73 14.97
CA GLY A 100 -31.48 15.36 14.88
C GLY A 100 -30.55 14.19 15.25
N ASN A 101 -30.62 13.77 16.53
CA ASN A 101 -30.51 12.38 17.03
C ASN A 101 -29.14 11.69 17.28
N ARG A 102 -28.77 11.70 18.57
CA ARG A 102 -28.11 10.69 19.43
C ARG A 102 -27.38 9.51 18.75
N ILE A 103 -26.05 9.55 18.71
CA ILE A 103 -25.20 8.34 18.64
C ILE A 103 -23.99 8.45 19.59
N LYS A 104 -24.02 7.62 20.63
CA LYS A 104 -22.93 6.95 21.37
C LYS A 104 -21.63 7.75 21.65
N SER A 105 -21.65 8.50 22.75
CA SER A 105 -20.53 9.30 23.29
C SER A 105 -19.46 8.52 24.10
N ASN A 106 -19.59 7.21 24.31
CA ASN A 106 -18.77 6.52 25.34
C ASN A 106 -17.47 5.85 24.86
N GLN A 107 -17.15 5.84 23.55
CA GLN A 107 -15.93 5.19 23.04
C GLN A 107 -14.79 6.16 22.73
N ILE A 108 -15.08 7.44 22.49
CA ILE A 108 -14.07 8.45 22.08
C ILE A 108 -13.21 8.90 23.27
N SER A 109 -13.78 8.98 24.47
CA SER A 109 -13.07 9.45 25.67
C SER A 109 -11.97 8.50 26.16
N LYS A 110 -12.10 7.19 25.91
CA LYS A 110 -11.05 6.20 26.26
C LYS A 110 -9.81 6.34 25.37
N LEU A 111 -10.00 6.51 24.06
CA LEU A 111 -8.88 6.65 23.10
C LEU A 111 -8.12 7.97 23.27
N GLN A 112 -8.80 9.07 23.63
CA GLN A 112 -8.13 10.34 23.92
C GLN A 112 -7.28 10.30 25.20
N LYS A 113 -7.67 9.51 26.22
CA LYS A 113 -6.89 9.35 27.46
C LYS A 113 -5.63 8.53 27.25
N GLU A 114 -5.63 7.59 26.29
CA GLU A 114 -4.50 6.73 25.99
C GLU A 114 -3.42 7.44 25.16
N PHE A 115 -3.81 8.26 24.19
CA PHE A 115 -2.87 9.08 23.40
C PHE A 115 -2.17 10.19 24.20
N LYS A 116 -2.77 10.66 25.30
CA LYS A 116 -2.16 11.71 26.15
C LYS A 116 -1.11 11.16 27.12
N ARG A 117 -1.13 9.87 27.44
CA ARG A 117 -0.14 9.23 28.35
C ARG A 117 1.17 8.86 27.68
N HIS A 118 1.20 8.71 26.35
CA HIS A 118 2.41 8.30 25.62
C HIS A 118 3.32 9.47 25.16
N ASN A 119 2.97 10.73 25.47
CA ASN A 119 3.75 11.91 25.09
C ASN A 119 4.44 12.60 26.29
N SER A 120 4.57 11.92 27.43
CA SER A 120 5.15 12.51 28.66
C SER A 120 6.57 12.03 28.98
N ASP A 121 7.22 11.23 28.12
CA ASP A 121 8.49 10.57 28.45
C ASP A 121 9.60 10.81 27.41
N ALA A 122 9.71 12.04 26.88
CA ALA A 122 10.85 12.39 26.05
C ALA A 122 11.15 13.90 26.08
N HIS A 123 11.69 14.41 27.19
CA HIS A 123 12.52 15.62 27.19
C HIS A 123 13.73 15.40 28.10
N SER A 124 14.74 14.70 27.58
CA SER A 124 16.13 14.85 28.03
C SER A 124 16.76 15.97 27.20
N THR A 125 16.84 17.18 27.75
CA THR A 125 17.83 18.22 27.38
C THR A 125 17.93 19.23 28.52
N THR A 126 18.83 19.00 29.47
CA THR A 126 19.22 20.02 30.45
C THR A 126 20.34 20.87 29.86
N SER A 127 20.03 22.12 29.59
CA SER A 127 20.90 23.16 29.07
C SER A 127 21.84 23.72 30.15
N SER A 128 23.03 24.10 29.69
CA SER A 128 23.97 25.11 30.19
C SER A 128 23.44 26.22 31.12
N ALA A 129 24.17 26.49 32.21
CA ALA A 129 24.42 27.83 32.76
C ALA A 129 25.52 27.81 33.84
N SER A 130 26.51 28.71 33.73
CA SER A 130 27.52 29.04 34.76
C SER A 130 26.90 29.79 35.94
N PRO A 131 27.62 29.91 37.08
CA PRO A 131 27.66 31.21 37.75
C PRO A 131 29.08 31.64 38.17
N ALA A 132 29.22 32.96 38.19
CA ALA A 132 30.35 33.72 38.71
C ALA A 132 30.14 34.12 40.18
N GLN A 133 31.24 34.59 40.80
CA GLN A 133 31.39 35.31 42.09
C GLN A 133 31.51 34.40 43.34
N SER A 134 32.37 34.65 44.32
CA SER A 134 33.16 35.84 44.71
C SER A 134 34.57 35.46 45.18
#